data_AF-A0A919T3T6-F1
#
_entry.id   AF-A0A919T3T6-F1
#
_cell.length_a   1.000
_cell.length_b   1.000
_cell.length_c   1.000
_cell.angle_alpha   90.00
_cell.angle_beta   90.00
_cell.angle_gamma   90.00
#
_symmetry.space_group_name_H-M   'P 1'
#
loop_
_entity.id
_entity.type
_entity.pdbx_description
1 polymer ?
#
loop_
_entity_poly.entity_id
_entity_poly.type
_entity_poly.pdbx_seq_one_letter_code
_entity_poly.pdbx_strand_id
1 'polypeptide(L)'
;MQNFRKKPVKVAAVQWTGSNAAELAEFTNGQFQVLDEADRANCDDPEATAQVFDVLHSTWVLVYDGDWIPRGVRGEHYPVRESVFHETYETAGDQDLPAGVFLARKHPVEIPALVWTGDNAGELQAFTGGLFRVDQAGAQVFGKLRNQWQPVSVGDVVVRGLLGEFYAVEGESFPSTYAVLDEAA
;
A
#
# COMPACT_ATOMS: atom_id res chain seq x y z
N MET A 1 4.24 2.52 21.88
CA MET A 1 4.29 2.82 20.43
C MET A 1 5.72 2.60 19.98
N GLN A 2 5.95 1.83 18.92
CA GLN A 2 7.30 1.57 18.42
C GLN A 2 7.47 2.20 17.04
N ASN A 3 8.68 2.70 16.75
CA ASN A 3 9.04 3.18 15.43
C ASN A 3 9.73 2.06 14.66
N PHE A 4 9.42 1.96 13.39
CA PHE A 4 9.97 0.94 12.51
C PHE A 4 10.54 1.59 11.27
N ARG A 5 11.69 1.09 10.82
CA ARG A 5 12.33 1.54 9.59
C ARG A 5 12.05 0.56 8.47
N LYS A 6 11.46 1.04 7.38
CA LYS A 6 11.32 0.23 6.17
C LYS A 6 12.69 -0.07 5.56
N LYS A 7 12.92 -1.34 5.21
CA LYS A 7 14.17 -1.74 4.54
C LYS A 7 14.22 -1.14 3.13
N PRO A 8 15.35 -0.57 2.69
CA PRO A 8 15.51 -0.09 1.32
C PRO A 8 15.33 -1.25 0.34
N VAL A 9 14.55 -1.01 -0.71
CA VAL A 9 14.25 -2.00 -1.74
C VAL A 9 14.30 -1.34 -3.12
N LYS A 10 14.86 -2.05 -4.10
CA LYS A 10 14.73 -1.69 -5.51
C LYS A 10 13.48 -2.36 -6.07
N VAL A 11 12.62 -1.59 -6.71
CA VAL A 11 11.40 -2.06 -7.35
C VAL A 11 11.33 -1.54 -8.77
N ALA A 12 10.69 -2.30 -9.64
CA ALA A 12 10.24 -1.77 -10.92
C ALA A 12 8.90 -1.04 -10.70
N ALA A 13 8.66 0.06 -11.41
CA ALA A 13 7.41 0.78 -11.35
C ALA A 13 7.04 1.37 -12.72
N VAL A 14 5.74 1.46 -13.00
CA VAL A 14 5.18 2.10 -14.19
C VAL A 14 4.17 3.15 -13.74
N GLN A 15 4.21 4.35 -14.31
CA GLN A 15 3.20 5.38 -14.04
C GLN A 15 1.96 5.14 -14.90
N TRP A 16 0.78 5.30 -14.32
CA TRP A 16 -0.48 5.39 -15.06
C TRP A 16 -0.64 6.79 -15.64
N THR A 17 -0.61 6.92 -16.97
CA THR A 17 -0.67 8.21 -17.68
C THR A 17 -2.07 8.56 -18.20
N GLY A 18 -3.09 7.76 -17.86
CA GLY A 18 -4.42 7.83 -18.46
C GLY A 18 -4.51 7.18 -19.84
N SER A 19 -3.38 6.77 -20.44
CA SER A 19 -3.35 6.29 -21.84
C SER A 19 -2.45 5.08 -22.11
N ASN A 20 -1.65 4.64 -21.14
CA ASN A 20 -0.71 3.52 -21.31
C ASN A 20 -1.23 2.17 -20.75
N ALA A 21 -2.51 1.86 -20.95
CA ALA A 21 -3.16 0.74 -20.27
C ALA A 21 -2.57 -0.61 -20.67
N ALA A 22 -2.10 -0.72 -21.92
CA ALA A 22 -1.43 -1.92 -22.42
C ALA A 22 -0.10 -2.19 -21.69
N GLU A 23 0.69 -1.15 -21.41
CA GLU A 23 1.95 -1.28 -20.67
C GLU A 23 1.70 -1.75 -19.23
N LEU A 24 0.70 -1.17 -18.55
CA LEU A 24 0.33 -1.59 -17.20
C LEU A 24 -0.30 -2.98 -17.16
N ALA A 25 -1.09 -3.35 -18.16
CA ALA A 25 -1.60 -4.70 -18.27
C ALA A 25 -0.46 -5.71 -18.43
N GLU A 26 0.53 -5.44 -19.28
CA GLU A 26 1.72 -6.30 -19.40
C GLU A 26 2.51 -6.35 -18.08
N PHE A 27 2.77 -5.19 -17.49
CA PHE A 27 3.53 -5.07 -16.24
C PHE A 27 2.89 -5.81 -15.07
N THR A 28 1.55 -5.85 -15.02
CA THR A 28 0.76 -6.48 -13.96
C THR A 28 0.25 -7.87 -14.32
N ASN A 29 0.73 -8.49 -15.41
CA ASN A 29 0.24 -9.81 -15.88
C ASN A 29 -1.29 -9.85 -16.09
N GLY A 30 -1.86 -8.78 -16.65
CA GLY A 30 -3.28 -8.62 -16.92
C GLY A 30 -4.12 -8.16 -15.73
N GLN A 31 -3.49 -7.80 -14.62
CA GLN A 31 -4.16 -7.40 -13.37
C GLN A 31 -4.38 -5.88 -13.25
N PHE A 32 -4.55 -5.21 -14.39
CA PHE A 32 -4.84 -3.78 -14.48
C PHE A 32 -6.03 -3.56 -15.41
N GLN A 33 -6.98 -2.73 -14.99
CA GLN A 33 -8.21 -2.46 -15.74
C GLN A 33 -8.51 -0.96 -15.71
N VAL A 34 -8.79 -0.39 -16.88
CA VAL A 34 -9.33 0.97 -16.99
C VAL A 34 -10.81 0.92 -16.60
N LEU A 35 -11.27 1.86 -15.78
CA LEU A 35 -12.67 1.98 -15.44
C LEU A 35 -13.36 2.81 -16.53
N ASP A 36 -14.37 2.24 -17.18
CA ASP A 36 -15.19 2.99 -18.12
C ASP A 36 -16.19 3.91 -17.39
N GLU A 37 -16.98 4.68 -18.14
CA GLU A 37 -17.95 5.62 -17.54
C GLU A 37 -18.99 4.91 -16.66
N ALA A 38 -19.42 3.71 -17.03
CA ALA A 38 -20.39 2.94 -16.26
C ALA A 38 -19.77 2.38 -14.99
N ASP A 39 -18.55 1.85 -15.07
CA ASP A 39 -17.80 1.32 -13.92
C ASP A 39 -17.44 2.45 -12.94
N ARG A 40 -17.03 3.62 -13.44
CA ARG A 40 -16.79 4.82 -12.61
C ARG A 40 -18.04 5.31 -11.90
N ALA A 41 -19.19 5.28 -12.57
CA ALA A 41 -20.47 5.67 -11.96
C ALA A 41 -20.92 4.70 -10.85
N ASN A 42 -20.48 3.45 -10.92
CA ASN A 42 -20.74 2.42 -9.90
C ASN A 42 -19.62 2.32 -8.86
N CYS A 43 -18.53 3.09 -9.02
CA CYS A 43 -17.43 3.15 -8.08
C CYS A 43 -17.75 4.12 -6.94
N ASP A 44 -17.27 3.80 -5.73
CA ASP A 44 -17.40 4.69 -4.57
C ASP A 44 -16.59 6.00 -4.71
N ASP A 45 -15.68 6.07 -5.70
CA ASP A 45 -14.93 7.26 -6.04
C ASP A 45 -14.92 7.50 -7.56
N PRO A 46 -15.72 8.47 -8.06
CA PRO A 46 -15.80 8.75 -9.49
C PRO A 46 -14.50 9.32 -10.06
N GLU A 47 -13.56 9.81 -9.24
CA GLU A 47 -12.28 10.34 -9.74
C GLU A 47 -11.29 9.24 -10.12
N ALA A 48 -11.55 7.99 -9.72
CA ALA A 48 -10.74 6.86 -10.15
C ALA A 48 -10.89 6.63 -11.66
N THR A 49 -9.78 6.37 -12.34
CA THR A 49 -9.73 6.14 -13.79
C THR A 49 -9.36 4.70 -14.15
N ALA A 50 -8.81 3.96 -13.19
CA ALA A 50 -8.44 2.57 -13.35
C ALA A 50 -8.47 1.83 -12.00
N GLN A 51 -8.16 0.54 -12.04
CA GLN A 51 -7.95 -0.30 -10.87
C GLN A 51 -6.86 -1.34 -11.12
N VAL A 52 -6.14 -1.70 -10.06
CA VAL A 52 -5.13 -2.76 -10.06
C VAL A 52 -5.46 -3.81 -9.01
N PHE A 53 -5.26 -5.09 -9.33
CA PHE A 53 -5.55 -6.16 -8.38
C PHE A 53 -4.38 -6.35 -7.41
N ASP A 54 -4.66 -6.16 -6.13
CA ASP A 54 -3.75 -6.43 -5.03
C ASP A 54 -3.85 -7.91 -4.64
N VAL A 55 -2.92 -8.71 -5.14
CA VAL A 55 -2.87 -10.16 -4.92
C VAL A 55 -2.72 -10.56 -3.45
N LEU A 56 -2.12 -9.71 -2.61
CA LEU A 56 -1.95 -10.03 -1.19
C LEU A 56 -3.27 -9.93 -0.43
N HIS A 57 -4.15 -9.04 -0.86
CA HIS A 57 -5.44 -8.78 -0.21
C HIS A 57 -6.62 -9.30 -1.02
N SER A 58 -6.36 -9.93 -2.18
CA SER A 58 -7.37 -10.46 -3.10
C SER A 58 -8.48 -9.44 -3.44
N THR A 59 -8.09 -8.19 -3.69
CA THR A 59 -9.03 -7.09 -3.95
C THR A 59 -8.55 -6.17 -5.05
N TRP A 60 -9.48 -5.49 -5.73
CA TRP A 60 -9.16 -4.41 -6.65
C TRP A 60 -8.99 -3.10 -5.89
N VAL A 61 -7.94 -2.35 -6.23
CA VAL A 61 -7.63 -1.05 -5.62
C VAL A 61 -7.67 0.02 -6.70
N LEU A 62 -8.33 1.13 -6.40
CA LEU A 62 -8.52 2.24 -7.33
C LEU A 62 -7.21 2.94 -7.66
N VAL A 63 -7.05 3.27 -8.93
CA VAL A 63 -5.90 3.95 -9.53
C VAL A 63 -6.40 5.21 -10.22
N TYR A 64 -5.62 6.27 -10.13
CA TYR A 64 -5.93 7.59 -10.67
C TYR A 64 -4.78 8.05 -11.56
N ASP A 65 -5.07 8.91 -12.51
CA ASP A 65 -4.07 9.45 -13.43
C ASP A 65 -2.89 10.05 -12.65
N GLY A 66 -1.67 9.69 -13.05
CA GLY A 66 -0.42 10.08 -12.39
C GLY A 66 0.05 9.11 -11.30
N ASP A 67 -0.78 8.18 -10.83
CA ASP A 67 -0.37 7.17 -9.85
C ASP A 67 0.73 6.26 -10.41
N TRP A 68 1.70 5.94 -9.56
CA TRP A 68 2.75 4.97 -9.85
C TRP A 68 2.34 3.59 -9.36
N ILE A 69 2.55 2.58 -10.20
CA ILE A 69 2.29 1.17 -9.89
C ILE A 69 3.64 0.45 -9.76
N PRO A 70 4.25 0.39 -8.56
CA PRO A 70 5.39 -0.47 -8.28
C PRO A 70 5.02 -1.95 -8.24
N ARG A 71 6.01 -2.80 -8.51
CA ARG A 71 6.00 -4.23 -8.17
C ARG A 71 6.72 -4.44 -6.84
N GLY A 72 5.98 -4.87 -5.83
CA GLY A 72 6.49 -5.20 -4.52
C GLY A 72 7.33 -6.48 -4.49
N VAL A 73 7.87 -6.80 -3.31
CA VAL A 73 8.85 -7.89 -3.13
C VAL A 73 8.23 -9.27 -3.38
N ARG A 74 6.93 -9.43 -3.12
CA ARG A 74 6.19 -10.67 -3.33
C ARG A 74 5.44 -10.69 -4.68
N GLY A 75 5.73 -9.73 -5.56
CA GLY A 75 5.09 -9.61 -6.87
C GLY A 75 3.75 -8.88 -6.84
N GLU A 76 3.38 -8.29 -5.70
CA GLU A 76 2.17 -7.49 -5.55
C GLU A 76 2.28 -6.15 -6.27
N HIS A 77 1.13 -5.61 -6.70
CA HIS A 77 1.03 -4.29 -7.30
C HIS A 77 0.05 -3.46 -6.48
N TYR A 78 0.35 -2.17 -6.33
CA TYR A 78 -0.49 -1.23 -5.58
C TYR A 78 -0.26 0.19 -6.10
N PRO A 79 -1.26 1.08 -6.05
CA PRO A 79 -1.08 2.46 -6.43
C PRO A 79 -0.28 3.24 -5.39
N VAL A 80 0.60 4.11 -5.86
CA VAL A 80 1.31 5.11 -5.07
C VAL A 80 1.08 6.46 -5.71
N ARG A 81 0.51 7.41 -4.95
CA ARG A 81 0.32 8.78 -5.41
C ARG A 81 1.64 9.38 -5.91
N GLU A 82 1.61 10.14 -6.99
CA GLU A 82 2.80 10.76 -7.58
C GLU A 82 3.66 11.53 -6.55
N SER A 83 3.00 12.35 -5.72
CA SER A 83 3.67 13.10 -4.65
C SER A 83 4.40 12.18 -3.67
N VAL A 84 3.75 11.11 -3.21
CA VAL A 84 4.36 10.11 -2.31
C VAL A 84 5.47 9.34 -3.02
N PHE A 85 5.31 9.04 -4.31
CA PHE A 85 6.33 8.33 -5.06
C PHE A 85 7.63 9.12 -5.10
N HIS A 86 7.58 10.41 -5.43
CA HIS A 86 8.77 11.26 -5.45
C HIS A 86 9.37 11.55 -4.07
N GLU A 87 8.55 11.57 -3.01
CA GLU A 87 9.05 11.70 -1.64
C GLU A 87 9.75 10.42 -1.14
N THR A 88 9.35 9.25 -1.65
CA THR A 88 9.75 7.96 -1.08
C THR A 88 10.59 7.10 -2.00
N TYR A 89 10.77 7.46 -3.26
CA TYR A 89 11.57 6.73 -4.22
C TYR A 89 12.53 7.64 -4.98
N GLU A 90 13.73 7.13 -5.24
CA GLU A 90 14.71 7.71 -6.16
C GLU A 90 14.92 6.80 -7.37
N THR A 91 15.23 7.36 -8.53
CA THR A 91 15.60 6.57 -9.71
C THR A 91 16.88 5.78 -9.43
N ALA A 92 16.85 4.48 -9.66
CA ALA A 92 17.94 3.55 -9.34
C ALA A 92 18.80 3.15 -10.56
N GLY A 93 18.71 3.93 -11.65
CA GLY A 93 19.44 3.76 -12.91
C GLY A 93 18.68 2.96 -13.96
N ASP A 94 18.98 3.25 -15.23
CA ASP A 94 18.42 2.55 -16.38
C ASP A 94 19.25 1.28 -16.63
N GLN A 95 18.78 0.15 -16.11
CA GLN A 95 19.16 -1.14 -16.71
C GLN A 95 18.19 -1.45 -17.84
N ASP A 96 18.52 -2.40 -18.72
CA ASP A 96 17.73 -2.85 -19.89
C ASP A 96 16.30 -3.27 -19.51
N LEU A 97 15.46 -2.30 -19.16
CA LEU A 97 14.08 -2.44 -18.78
C LEU A 97 13.19 -2.19 -19.99
N PRO A 98 12.01 -2.82 -20.07
CA PRO A 98 11.02 -2.47 -21.07
C PRO A 98 10.69 -0.97 -21.03
N ALA A 99 10.29 -0.41 -22.17
CA ALA A 99 9.86 0.99 -22.25
C ALA A 99 8.74 1.27 -21.24
N GLY A 100 8.81 2.43 -20.58
CA GLY A 100 7.84 2.84 -19.55
C GLY A 100 8.05 2.24 -18.16
N VAL A 101 8.98 1.29 -17.99
CA VAL A 101 9.33 0.70 -16.69
C VAL A 101 10.54 1.40 -16.10
N PHE A 102 10.37 1.93 -14.88
CA PHE A 102 11.41 2.62 -14.12
C PHE A 102 11.94 1.74 -12.99
N LEU A 103 13.26 1.71 -12.82
CA LEU A 103 13.85 1.18 -11.60
C LEU A 103 13.86 2.26 -10.52
N ALA A 104 13.20 2.00 -9.42
CA ALA A 104 13.08 2.92 -8.30
C ALA A 104 13.64 2.30 -7.03
N ARG A 105 14.43 3.03 -6.25
CA ARG A 105 14.86 2.64 -4.92
C ARG A 105 13.99 3.36 -3.89
N LYS A 106 13.31 2.59 -3.04
CA LYS A 106 12.55 3.17 -1.94
C LYS A 106 13.50 3.66 -0.83
N HIS A 107 13.36 4.93 -0.44
CA HIS A 107 14.01 5.48 0.73
C HIS A 107 13.57 4.74 2.00
N PRO A 108 14.49 4.53 2.96
CA PRO A 108 14.10 4.09 4.28
C PRO A 108 13.25 5.17 4.95
N VAL A 109 12.07 4.77 5.41
CA VAL A 109 11.11 5.64 6.10
C VAL A 109 10.88 5.07 7.49
N GLU A 110 10.85 5.96 8.48
CA GLU A 110 10.45 5.64 9.85
C GLU A 110 8.95 5.86 10.00
N ILE A 111 8.25 4.82 10.44
CA ILE A 111 6.80 4.86 10.62
C ILE A 111 6.43 4.30 11.99
N PRO A 112 5.42 4.89 12.66
CA PRO A 112 4.92 4.32 13.90
C PRO A 112 4.00 3.13 13.58
N ALA A 113 4.05 2.11 14.42
CA ALA A 113 3.13 0.99 14.34
C ALA A 113 2.81 0.40 15.72
N LEU A 114 1.71 -0.35 15.78
CA LEU A 114 1.26 -1.07 16.97
C LEU A 114 0.81 -2.48 16.59
N VAL A 115 1.25 -3.46 17.37
CA VAL A 115 0.79 -4.85 17.24
C VAL A 115 -0.60 -4.98 17.87
N TRP A 116 -1.51 -5.70 17.21
CA TRP A 116 -2.75 -6.14 17.82
C TRP A 116 -2.49 -7.34 18.72
N THR A 117 -2.57 -7.15 20.04
CA THR A 117 -2.28 -8.21 21.04
C THR A 117 -3.50 -9.07 21.37
N GLY A 118 -4.69 -8.67 20.92
CA GLY A 118 -5.97 -9.27 21.31
C GLY A 118 -6.65 -8.57 22.49
N ASP A 119 -5.90 -7.77 23.26
CA ASP A 119 -6.39 -7.09 24.46
C ASP A 119 -6.06 -5.59 24.52
N ASN A 120 -5.30 -5.04 23.57
CA ASN A 120 -4.91 -3.62 23.54
C ASN A 120 -5.80 -2.73 22.63
N ALA A 121 -7.11 -3.00 22.56
CA ALA A 121 -7.99 -2.36 21.56
C ALA A 121 -8.09 -0.84 21.75
N GLY A 122 -8.07 -0.38 23.00
CA GLY A 122 -8.07 1.05 23.33
C GLY A 122 -6.83 1.79 22.83
N GLU A 123 -5.66 1.14 22.86
CA GLU A 123 -4.42 1.71 22.32
C GLU A 123 -4.48 1.86 20.80
N LEU A 124 -4.97 0.84 20.09
CA LEU A 124 -5.15 0.90 18.65
C LEU A 124 -6.21 1.91 18.24
N GLN A 125 -7.31 2.05 19.00
CA GLN A 125 -8.29 3.10 18.76
C GLN A 125 -7.69 4.49 18.91
N ALA A 126 -6.91 4.74 19.96
CA ALA A 126 -6.22 6.01 20.15
C ALA A 126 -5.20 6.28 19.04
N PHE A 127 -4.40 5.27 18.67
CA PHE A 127 -3.39 5.36 17.62
C PHE A 127 -3.98 5.63 16.25
N THR A 128 -5.13 5.02 15.93
CA THR A 128 -5.78 5.16 14.62
C THR A 128 -6.76 6.33 14.55
N GLY A 129 -6.95 7.07 15.65
CA GLY A 129 -7.96 8.13 15.72
C GLY A 129 -9.38 7.61 15.55
N GLY A 130 -9.66 6.40 16.04
CA GLY A 130 -10.97 5.74 15.93
C GLY A 130 -11.16 4.88 14.67
N LEU A 131 -10.13 4.74 13.83
CA LEU A 131 -10.16 3.91 12.62
C LEU A 131 -9.79 2.44 12.89
N PHE A 132 -9.86 1.99 14.15
CA PHE A 132 -9.71 0.60 14.56
C PHE A 132 -10.94 0.18 15.36
N ARG A 133 -11.45 -1.02 15.10
CA ARG A 133 -12.61 -1.56 15.81
C ARG A 133 -12.46 -3.06 16.05
N VAL A 134 -13.21 -3.55 17.03
CA VAL A 134 -13.44 -4.98 17.25
C VAL A 134 -14.95 -5.17 17.33
N ASP A 135 -15.51 -5.98 16.43
CA ASP A 135 -16.92 -6.31 16.40
C ASP A 135 -17.13 -7.82 16.19
N GLN A 136 -18.33 -8.25 15.79
CA GLN A 136 -18.63 -9.67 15.56
C GLN A 136 -17.81 -10.29 14.41
N ALA A 137 -17.29 -9.48 13.49
CA ALA A 137 -16.40 -9.91 12.42
C ALA A 137 -14.92 -9.97 12.84
N GLY A 138 -14.60 -9.59 14.08
CA GLY A 138 -13.24 -9.55 14.62
C GLY A 138 -12.63 -8.15 14.64
N ALA A 139 -11.31 -8.09 14.81
CA ALA A 139 -10.57 -6.83 14.80
C ALA A 139 -10.33 -6.34 13.36
N GLN A 140 -10.51 -5.05 13.13
CA GLN A 140 -10.38 -4.43 11.81
C GLN A 140 -9.78 -3.02 11.91
N VAL A 141 -9.02 -2.63 10.88
CA VAL A 141 -8.53 -1.26 10.68
C VAL A 141 -9.05 -0.69 9.36
N PHE A 142 -9.48 0.56 9.36
CA PHE A 142 -9.97 1.21 8.14
C PHE A 142 -8.80 1.74 7.29
N GLY A 143 -8.66 1.18 6.09
CA GLY A 143 -7.65 1.58 5.12
C GLY A 143 -8.18 2.62 4.16
N LYS A 144 -7.77 3.89 4.35
CA LYS A 144 -8.23 5.02 3.53
C LYS A 144 -7.98 4.84 2.02
N LEU A 145 -6.81 4.32 1.65
CA LEU A 145 -6.47 4.10 0.23
C LEU A 145 -7.36 3.05 -0.46
N ARG A 146 -7.93 2.13 0.31
CA ARG A 146 -8.83 1.08 -0.20
C ARG A 146 -10.29 1.34 0.15
N ASN A 147 -10.59 2.46 0.82
CA ASN A 147 -11.90 2.81 1.38
C ASN A 147 -12.63 1.65 2.10
N GLN A 148 -11.89 0.76 2.77
CA GLN A 148 -12.44 -0.48 3.32
C GLN A 148 -11.87 -0.82 4.70
N TRP A 149 -12.66 -1.55 5.49
CA TRP A 149 -12.20 -2.19 6.72
C TRP A 149 -11.40 -3.45 6.39
N GLN A 150 -10.16 -3.51 6.86
CA GLN A 150 -9.24 -4.64 6.66
C GLN A 150 -9.18 -5.46 7.96
N PRO A 151 -9.28 -6.80 7.88
CA PRO A 151 -9.14 -7.65 9.06
C PRO A 151 -7.73 -7.52 9.66
N VAL A 152 -7.64 -7.65 10.98
CA VAL A 152 -6.40 -7.65 11.76
C VAL A 152 -6.44 -8.86 12.70
N SER A 153 -5.54 -9.81 12.49
CA SER A 153 -5.40 -10.98 13.35
C SER A 153 -4.50 -10.65 14.55
N VAL A 154 -4.66 -11.38 15.65
CA VAL A 154 -3.75 -11.23 16.80
C VAL A 154 -2.31 -11.52 16.34
N GLY A 155 -1.39 -10.61 16.64
CA GLY A 155 0.00 -10.64 16.15
C GLY A 155 0.25 -9.79 14.90
N ASP A 156 -0.80 -9.35 14.18
CA ASP A 156 -0.66 -8.43 13.07
C ASP A 156 -0.30 -7.02 13.55
N VAL A 157 0.37 -6.28 12.68
CA VAL A 157 0.87 -4.94 12.98
C VAL A 157 0.04 -3.91 12.22
N VAL A 158 -0.59 -2.98 12.95
CA VAL A 158 -1.26 -1.82 12.38
C VAL A 158 -0.23 -0.70 12.20
N VAL A 159 -0.01 -0.32 10.96
CA VAL A 159 1.01 0.64 10.54
C VAL A 159 0.37 1.96 10.13
N ARG A 160 0.98 3.10 10.51
CA ARG A 160 0.62 4.41 9.97
C ARG A 160 1.54 4.75 8.79
N GLY A 161 0.97 4.91 7.61
CA GLY A 161 1.68 5.37 6.43
C GLY A 161 1.96 6.87 6.43
N LEU A 162 2.61 7.34 5.37
CA LEU A 162 3.12 8.71 5.27
C LEU A 162 2.03 9.76 5.06
N LEU A 163 0.90 9.38 4.47
CA LEU A 163 -0.27 10.26 4.33
C LEU A 163 -1.21 10.13 5.54
N GLY A 164 -0.78 9.45 6.61
CA GLY A 164 -1.60 9.20 7.80
C GLY A 164 -2.70 8.16 7.57
N GLU A 165 -2.62 7.39 6.49
CA GLU A 165 -3.41 6.19 6.26
C GLU A 165 -2.97 5.06 7.20
N PHE A 166 -3.88 4.14 7.51
CA PHE A 166 -3.57 2.94 8.29
C PHE A 166 -3.79 1.69 7.46
N TYR A 167 -2.96 0.67 7.68
CA TYR A 167 -3.12 -0.64 7.07
C TYR A 167 -2.56 -1.72 7.98
N ALA A 168 -3.11 -2.92 7.84
CA ALA A 168 -2.62 -4.11 8.55
C ALA A 168 -1.45 -4.73 7.78
N VAL A 169 -0.46 -5.21 8.52
CA VAL A 169 0.64 -6.02 7.99
C VAL A 169 0.68 -7.31 8.79
N GLU A 170 0.65 -8.44 8.08
CA GLU A 170 0.74 -9.77 8.68
C GLU A 170 2.01 -9.87 9.55
N GLY A 171 1.85 -10.25 10.81
CA GLY A 171 2.92 -10.23 11.81
C GLY A 171 4.16 -11.03 11.38
N GLU A 172 3.98 -12.19 10.75
CA GLU A 172 5.09 -13.03 10.26
C GLU A 172 5.87 -12.37 9.11
N SER A 173 5.19 -11.60 8.27
CA SER A 173 5.79 -10.88 7.14
C SER A 173 6.49 -9.59 7.57
N PHE A 174 6.12 -9.02 8.73
CA PHE A 174 6.56 -7.71 9.17
C PHE A 174 8.10 -7.56 9.22
N PRO A 175 8.89 -8.51 9.79
CA PRO A 175 10.35 -8.41 9.85
C PRO A 175 11.04 -8.50 8.48
N SER A 176 10.35 -9.00 7.44
CA SER A 176 10.88 -9.02 6.08
C SER A 176 10.92 -7.61 5.47
N THR A 177 9.98 -6.75 5.85
CA THR A 177 9.79 -5.40 5.29
C THR A 177 10.31 -4.30 6.21
N TYR A 178 10.24 -4.52 7.53
CA TYR A 178 10.54 -3.52 8.56
C TYR A 178 11.63 -4.00 9.51
N ALA A 179 12.42 -3.06 10.01
CA ALA A 179 13.32 -3.23 11.14
C ALA A 179 12.74 -2.47 12.34
N VAL A 180 12.75 -3.10 13.52
CA VAL A 180 12.40 -2.44 14.78
C VAL A 180 13.49 -1.43 15.10
N LEU A 181 13.11 -0.19 15.35
CA LEU A 181 13.99 0.77 15.99
C LEU A 181 13.68 0.66 17.47
N ASP A 182 14.45 -0.17 18.18
CA ASP A 182 14.38 -0.17 19.64
C ASP A 182 14.61 1.26 20.13
N GLU A 183 13.86 1.68 21.17
CA GLU A 183 14.22 2.88 21.90
C GLU A 183 15.68 2.69 22.33
N ALA A 184 16.55 3.61 21.92
CA ALA A 184 17.93 3.61 22.36
C ALA A 184 17.95 3.44 23.89
N ALA A 185 18.64 2.38 24.34
CA ALA A 185 18.91 2.12 25.74
C ALA A 185 19.62 3.29 26.43
#